data_AF-A0A7U2ICM4-F1
#
_entry.id   AF-A0A7U2ICM4-F1
#
_cell.length_a   1.000
_cell.length_b   1.000
_cell.length_c   1.000
_cell.angle_alpha   90.00
_cell.angle_beta   90.00
_cell.angle_gamma   90.00
#
_symmetry.space_group_name_H-M   'P 1'
#
loop_
_entity.id
_entity.type
_entity.pdbx_description
1 polymer ?
#
loop_
_entity_poly.entity_id
_entity_poly.type
_entity_poly.pdbx_seq_one_letter_code
_entity_poly.pdbx_strand_id
1 'polypeptide(L)'
;MKAAQFFGRADIRVVDVPKPEARENEAVVAVEWCGICGSDLSEYQKGNLSPLAVPPPERPNSATGEVLPVTMGHEFAGRIVSAPAGSGLEPG
;
A
#
# COMPACT_ATOMS: atom_id res chain seq x y z
N MET A 1 8.62 -6.01 -7.99
CA MET A 1 8.21 -6.81 -6.82
C MET A 1 6.75 -7.18 -6.98
N LYS A 2 6.31 -8.29 -6.39
CA LYS A 2 4.89 -8.63 -6.38
C LYS A 2 4.12 -7.74 -5.41
N ALA A 3 2.93 -7.30 -5.80
CA ALA A 3 2.01 -6.55 -4.96
C ALA A 3 0.56 -6.96 -5.26
N ALA A 4 -0.29 -6.99 -4.24
CA ALA A 4 -1.73 -7.11 -4.41
C ALA A 4 -2.30 -5.72 -4.72
N GLN A 5 -2.71 -5.50 -5.97
CA GLN A 5 -3.30 -4.25 -6.42
C GLN A 5 -4.81 -4.35 -6.55
N PHE A 6 -5.51 -3.37 -6.01
CA PHE A 6 -6.94 -3.19 -6.15
C PHE A 6 -7.23 -2.35 -7.39
N PHE A 7 -7.90 -2.95 -8.38
CA PHE A 7 -8.33 -2.31 -9.62
C PHE A 7 -9.78 -1.80 -9.52
N GLY A 8 -10.52 -2.26 -8.52
CA GLY A 8 -11.91 -1.91 -8.29
C GLY A 8 -12.65 -3.04 -7.59
N ARG A 9 -13.97 -2.86 -7.46
CA ARG A 9 -14.85 -3.84 -6.83
C ARG A 9 -14.66 -5.23 -7.45
N ALA A 10 -14.47 -6.22 -6.60
CA ALA A 10 -14.23 -7.61 -6.95
C ALA A 10 -13.00 -7.86 -7.85
N ASP A 11 -12.06 -6.91 -7.91
CA ASP A 11 -10.89 -6.98 -8.79
C ASP A 11 -9.61 -6.63 -8.04
N ILE A 12 -9.01 -7.66 -7.41
CA ILE A 12 -7.68 -7.61 -6.81
C ILE A 12 -6.79 -8.58 -7.59
N ARG A 13 -5.61 -8.10 -7.99
CA ARG A 13 -4.65 -8.89 -8.77
C ARG A 13 -3.28 -8.82 -8.14
N VAL A 14 -2.56 -9.94 -8.17
CA VAL A 14 -1.14 -9.98 -7.80
C VAL A 14 -0.31 -9.69 -9.04
N VAL A 15 0.26 -8.49 -9.12
CA VAL A 15 1.00 -7.99 -10.28
C VAL A 15 2.44 -7.64 -9.92
N ASP A 16 3.31 -7.52 -10.92
CA ASP A 16 4.64 -6.96 -10.75
C ASP A 16 4.59 -5.43 -10.80
N VAL A 17 5.14 -4.78 -9.78
CA VAL A 17 5.31 -3.33 -9.68
C VAL A 17 6.80 -3.00 -9.52
N PRO A 18 7.25 -1.76 -9.81
CA PRO A 18 8.61 -1.33 -9.47
C PRO A 18 8.91 -1.53 -7.98
N LYS A 19 10.17 -1.85 -7.64
CA LYS A 19 10.58 -1.80 -6.23
C LYS A 19 10.57 -0.32 -5.79
N PRO A 20 10.08 0.00 -4.58
CA PRO A 20 10.11 1.37 -4.10
C PRO A 20 11.56 1.82 -3.90
N GLU A 21 11.82 3.07 -4.23
CA GLU A 21 13.04 3.79 -3.88
C GLU A 21 12.70 4.76 -2.76
N ALA A 22 13.40 4.68 -1.63
CA ALA A 22 13.15 5.57 -0.50
C ALA A 22 13.52 7.01 -0.85
N ARG A 23 12.64 7.95 -0.51
CA ARG A 23 12.98 9.37 -0.42
C ARG A 23 13.81 9.64 0.84
N GLU A 24 14.31 10.87 0.95
CA GLU A 24 15.18 11.33 2.05
C GLU A 24 14.63 11.00 3.45
N ASN A 25 13.31 11.02 3.63
CA ASN A 25 12.64 10.80 4.92
C ASN A 25 11.85 9.48 5.01
N GLU A 26 12.15 8.52 4.14
CA GLU A 26 11.43 7.24 4.06
C GLU A 26 12.35 6.06 4.37
N ALA A 27 11.80 5.01 4.99
CA ALA A 27 12.46 3.72 5.14
C ALA A 27 11.83 2.71 4.20
N VAL A 28 12.64 1.78 3.68
CA VAL A 28 12.14 0.63 2.91
C VAL A 28 12.00 -0.54 3.86
N VAL A 29 10.81 -1.13 3.91
CA VAL A 29 10.51 -2.31 4.71
C VAL A 29 10.28 -3.51 3.78
N ALA A 30 10.99 -4.60 4.03
CA ALA A 30 10.69 -5.90 3.45
C ALA A 30 9.55 -6.53 4.26
N VAL A 31 8.33 -6.42 3.74
CA VAL A 31 7.14 -7.00 4.37
C VAL A 31 7.26 -8.52 4.44
N GLU A 32 7.10 -9.08 5.65
CA GLU A 32 7.16 -10.53 5.91
C GLU A 32 5.77 -11.10 6.21
N TRP A 33 4.92 -10.30 6.86
CA TRP A 33 3.55 -10.65 7.19
C TRP A 33 2.63 -9.46 6.94
N CYS A 34 1.43 -9.73 6.43
CA CYS A 34 0.35 -8.76 6.35
C CYS A 34 -0.98 -9.47 6.66
N GLY A 35 -1.72 -8.92 7.62
CA GLY A 35 -3.07 -9.36 7.95
C GLY A 35 -4.08 -8.97 6.86
N ILE A 36 -5.26 -9.60 6.94
CA ILE A 36 -6.45 -9.21 6.18
C ILE A 36 -7.51 -8.79 7.20
N CYS A 37 -7.91 -7.53 7.12
CA CYS A 37 -8.93 -6.97 7.99
C CYS A 37 -10.33 -7.05 7.32
N GLY A 38 -11.39 -6.86 8.11
CA GLY A 38 -12.75 -6.76 7.59
C GLY A 38 -12.96 -5.56 6.65
N SER A 39 -12.11 -4.53 6.77
CA SER A 39 -12.06 -3.39 5.84
C SER A 39 -11.56 -3.81 4.46
N ASP A 40 -10.49 -4.62 4.37
CA ASP A 40 -9.99 -5.13 3.07
C ASP A 40 -11.07 -5.94 2.35
N LEU A 41 -11.82 -6.77 3.09
CA LEU A 41 -12.95 -7.52 2.54
C LEU A 41 -14.09 -6.60 2.10
N SER A 42 -14.37 -5.55 2.87
CA SER A 42 -15.39 -4.55 2.51
C SER A 42 -15.01 -3.82 1.22
N GLU A 43 -13.74 -3.46 1.03
CA GLU A 43 -13.23 -2.86 -0.20
C GLU A 43 -13.42 -3.80 -1.40
N TYR A 44 -13.03 -5.07 -1.25
CA TYR A 44 -13.22 -6.07 -2.29
C TYR A 44 -14.70 -6.24 -2.68
N GLN A 45 -15.60 -6.39 -1.69
CA GLN A 45 -17.00 -6.72 -1.94
C GLN A 45 -17.86 -5.52 -2.38
N LYS A 46 -17.70 -4.40 -1.70
CA LYS A 46 -18.55 -3.21 -1.84
C LYS A 46 -17.93 -2.17 -2.76
N GLY A 47 -16.61 -2.23 -2.97
CA GLY A 47 -15.86 -1.18 -3.65
C GLY A 47 -15.80 0.10 -2.83
N ASN A 48 -15.63 1.21 -3.55
CA ASN A 48 -15.32 2.55 -3.06
C ASN A 48 -16.47 3.28 -2.31
N LEU A 49 -17.24 2.57 -1.49
CA LEU A 49 -18.34 3.13 -0.70
C LEU A 49 -17.89 3.67 0.67
N SER A 50 -16.63 3.44 1.04
CA SER A 50 -16.01 4.09 2.19
C SER A 50 -15.25 5.34 1.71
N PRO A 51 -15.36 6.51 2.35
CA PRO A 51 -14.53 7.67 2.05
C PRO A 51 -13.01 7.45 2.28
N LEU A 52 -12.62 6.25 2.74
CA LEU A 52 -11.24 5.78 2.89
C LEU A 52 -10.71 5.01 1.67
N ALA A 53 -11.58 4.70 0.72
CA ALA A 53 -11.30 3.82 -0.39
C ALA A 53 -10.96 4.61 -1.66
N VAL A 54 -10.38 3.93 -2.62
CA VAL A 54 -9.48 4.52 -3.61
C VAL A 54 -10.10 5.63 -4.49
N PRO A 55 -9.52 6.84 -4.52
CA PRO A 55 -10.04 7.94 -5.32
C PRO A 55 -9.99 7.64 -6.83
N PRO A 56 -11.04 8.01 -7.60
CA PRO A 56 -11.03 7.86 -9.05
C PRO A 56 -10.02 8.83 -9.70
N PRO A 57 -9.59 8.59 -10.95
CA PRO A 57 -8.60 9.43 -11.63
C PRO A 57 -8.91 10.94 -11.60
N GLU A 58 -10.19 11.29 -11.73
CA GLU A 58 -10.69 12.68 -11.70
C GLU A 58 -10.62 13.36 -10.34
N ARG A 59 -10.42 12.60 -9.25
CA ARG A 59 -10.34 13.12 -7.89
C ARG A 59 -9.31 12.34 -7.07
N PRO A 60 -8.00 12.52 -7.30
CA PRO A 60 -6.95 11.82 -6.57
C PRO A 60 -7.00 12.02 -5.04
N ASN A 61 -6.29 11.15 -4.30
CA ASN A 61 -6.22 11.26 -2.84
C ASN A 61 -5.57 12.60 -2.47
N SER A 62 -6.18 13.37 -1.58
CA SER A 62 -5.66 14.71 -1.25
C SER A 62 -4.32 14.68 -0.49
N ALA A 63 -4.00 13.58 0.19
CA ALA A 63 -2.75 13.40 0.93
C ALA A 63 -1.68 12.68 0.11
N THR A 64 -2.05 11.61 -0.62
CA THR A 64 -1.06 10.77 -1.34
C THR A 64 -1.00 11.04 -2.85
N GLY A 65 -2.03 11.67 -3.43
CA GLY A 65 -2.17 11.85 -4.87
C GLY A 65 -2.47 10.57 -5.64
N GLU A 66 -2.67 9.44 -4.96
CA GLU A 66 -2.89 8.14 -5.59
C GLU A 66 -4.28 8.04 -6.24
N VAL A 67 -4.36 7.19 -7.25
CA VAL A 67 -5.58 6.79 -7.98
C VAL A 67 -5.51 5.29 -8.24
N LEU A 68 -6.62 4.66 -8.63
CA LEU A 68 -6.60 3.24 -9.01
C LEU A 68 -5.61 2.97 -10.16
N PRO A 69 -4.87 1.84 -10.12
CA PRO A 69 -4.86 0.82 -9.06
C PRO A 69 -3.93 1.18 -7.88
N VAL A 70 -4.27 0.71 -6.67
CA VAL A 70 -3.44 0.92 -5.46
C VAL A 70 -3.09 -0.39 -4.77
N THR A 71 -1.94 -0.41 -4.09
CA THR A 71 -1.49 -1.56 -3.30
C THR A 71 -2.31 -1.68 -2.01
N MET A 72 -2.78 -2.87 -1.69
CA MET A 72 -3.54 -3.15 -0.46
C MET A 72 -2.66 -3.61 0.71
N GLY A 73 -3.23 -3.57 1.92
CA GLY A 73 -2.61 -4.06 3.16
C GLY A 73 -2.20 -2.93 4.10
N HIS A 74 -2.91 -2.79 5.22
CA HIS A 74 -2.64 -1.78 6.25
C HIS A 74 -2.21 -2.39 7.59
N GLU A 75 -2.06 -3.72 7.66
CA GLU A 75 -1.71 -4.47 8.88
C GLU A 75 -0.47 -5.33 8.64
N PHE A 76 0.68 -4.70 8.39
CA PHE A 76 1.90 -5.41 8.04
C PHE A 76 3.01 -5.33 9.09
N ALA A 77 3.89 -6.31 9.06
CA ALA A 77 5.15 -6.36 9.78
C ALA A 77 6.27 -6.86 8.86
N GLY A 78 7.48 -6.38 9.09
CA GLY A 78 8.63 -6.74 8.27
C GLY A 78 9.94 -6.18 8.82
N ARG A 79 10.99 -6.36 8.04
CA ARG A 79 12.36 -5.94 8.37
C ARG A 79 12.76 -4.68 7.63
N ILE A 80 13.59 -3.87 8.26
CA ILE A 80 14.10 -2.65 7.64
C ILE A 80 15.18 -3.04 6.65
N VAL A 81 15.05 -2.57 5.41
CA VAL A 81 16.05 -2.77 4.34
C VAL A 81 16.96 -1.55 4.26
N SER A 82 16.40 -0.36 4.39
CA SER A 82 17.13 0.91 4.41
C SER A 82 16.34 1.95 5.20
N ALA A 83 17.03 2.90 5.81
CA ALA A 83 16.42 3.98 6.57
C ALA A 83 17.21 5.30 6.42
N PRO A 84 16.59 6.46 6.67
CA PRO A 84 17.26 7.74 6.67
C PRO A 84 18.37 7.82 7.73
N ALA A 85 19.45 8.53 7.41
CA ALA A 85 20.50 8.81 8.38
C ALA A 85 19.96 9.59 9.58
N GLY A 86 20.33 9.16 10.80
CA GLY A 86 19.89 9.81 12.04
C GLY A 86 18.45 9.50 12.47
N SER A 87 17.73 8.61 11.78
CA SER A 87 16.36 8.20 12.15
C SER A 87 16.27 7.28 13.39
N GLY A 88 17.39 6.72 13.83
CA GLY A 88 17.42 5.68 14.89
C GLY A 88 16.93 4.30 14.42
N LEU A 89 16.63 4.15 13.12
CA LEU A 89 16.28 2.89 12.49
C LEU A 89 17.52 2.28 11.80
N GLU A 90 17.68 0.96 11.89
CA GLU A 90 18.79 0.23 11.30
C GLU A 90 18.28 -0.95 10.45
N PRO A 91 18.95 -1.31 9.35
CA PRO A 91 18.62 -2.51 8.61
C PRO A 91 18.72 -3.77 9.47
N GLY A 92 17.71 -4.64 9.40
CA GLY A 92 17.55 -5.81 10.28
C GLY A 92 16.09 -6.10 10.59
#